data_AF-A0AAT9LPD9-F1
#
_entry.id   AF-A0AAT9LPD9-F1
#
_cell.length_a   1.000
_cell.length_b   1.000
_cell.length_c   1.000
_cell.angle_alpha   90.00
_cell.angle_beta   90.00
_cell.angle_gamma   90.00
#
_symmetry.space_group_name_H-M   'P 1'
#
loop_
_entity.id
_entity.type
_entity.pdbx_description
1 polymer ?
#
loop_
_entity_poly.entity_id
_entity_poly.type
_entity_poly.pdbx_seq_one_letter_code
_entity_poly.pdbx_strand_id
1 'polypeptide(L)'
;MTVSNETDPVAAGVLAFVAGLVSGELGPDDDLFATGGLSSLKSLELVVHVEREYGVAVTGDDLSLDNFRTASAISRLVRRLQ
;
A
#
# COMPACT_ATOMS: atom_id res chain seq x y z
N MET A 1 22.35 10.48 15.25
CA MET A 1 21.54 9.30 14.84
C MET A 1 20.15 9.79 14.52
N THR A 2 19.94 10.27 13.30
CA THR A 2 18.60 10.49 12.74
C THR A 2 18.57 9.57 11.56
N VAL A 3 17.98 8.38 11.74
CA VAL A 3 17.63 7.56 10.59
C VAL A 3 16.71 8.43 9.75
N SER A 4 17.18 8.77 8.56
CA SER A 4 16.44 9.56 7.60
C SER A 4 15.11 8.85 7.38
N ASN A 5 14.02 9.47 7.84
CA ASN A 5 12.69 9.17 7.33
C ASN A 5 12.64 9.76 5.91
N GLU A 6 13.46 9.21 5.00
CA GLU A 6 13.23 9.33 3.57
C GLU A 6 11.93 8.57 3.33
N THR A 7 10.82 9.30 3.44
CA THR A 7 9.47 8.76 3.26
C THR A 7 9.48 7.97 1.97
N ASP A 8 9.32 6.65 2.08
CA ASP A 8 9.40 5.78 0.92
C ASP A 8 8.38 6.27 -0.11
N PRO A 9 8.80 6.66 -1.33
CA PRO A 9 7.91 7.32 -2.28
C PRO A 9 6.76 6.40 -2.70
N VAL A 10 6.97 5.08 -2.67
CA VAL A 10 5.93 4.09 -2.92
C VAL A 10 4.93 4.08 -1.77
N ALA A 11 5.40 4.00 -0.53
CA ALA A 11 4.52 4.01 0.64
C ALA A 11 3.73 5.34 0.73
N ALA A 12 4.36 6.47 0.44
CA ALA A 12 3.70 7.77 0.43
C ALA A 12 2.60 7.87 -0.64
N GLY A 13 2.86 7.38 -1.86
CA GLY A 13 1.87 7.34 -2.94
C GLY A 13 0.67 6.47 -2.58
N VAL A 14 0.94 5.27 -2.05
CA VAL A 14 -0.09 4.34 -1.57
C VAL A 14 -0.92 4.95 -0.44
N LEU A 15 -0.29 5.58 0.56
CA LEU A 15 -0.99 6.26 1.64
C LEU A 15 -1.88 7.39 1.12
N ALA A 16 -1.38 8.20 0.19
CA ALA A 16 -2.16 9.28 -0.39
C ALA A 16 -3.39 8.75 -1.15
N PHE A 17 -3.24 7.65 -1.88
CA PHE A 17 -4.35 6.99 -2.56
C PHE A 17 -5.39 6.45 -1.56
N VAL A 18 -4.93 5.72 -0.53
CA VAL A 18 -5.84 5.13 0.47
C VAL A 18 -6.51 6.20 1.33
N ALA A 19 -5.81 7.28 1.68
CA ALA A 19 -6.39 8.45 2.35
C ALA A 19 -7.46 9.15 1.50
N GLY A 20 -7.46 8.98 0.16
CA GLY A 20 -8.56 9.40 -0.70
C GLY A 20 -9.78 8.47 -0.63
N LEU A 21 -9.59 7.20 -0.26
CA LEU A 21 -10.65 6.18 -0.18
C LEU A 21 -11.32 6.09 1.20
N VAL A 22 -10.66 6.59 2.24
CA VAL A 22 -11.06 6.48 3.64
C VAL A 22 -10.95 7.83 4.35
N SER A 23 -11.76 8.07 5.37
CA SER A 23 -11.66 9.29 6.18
C SER A 23 -10.78 9.02 7.40
N GLY A 24 -9.57 9.60 7.43
CA GLY A 24 -8.64 9.47 8.56
C GLY A 24 -7.20 9.77 8.19
N GLU A 25 -6.36 9.94 9.21
CA GLU A 25 -4.90 10.00 9.05
C GLU A 25 -4.34 8.58 9.13
N LEU A 26 -3.56 8.18 8.13
CA LEU A 26 -2.93 6.86 8.05
C LEU A 26 -1.41 7.02 7.99
N GLY A 27 -0.71 6.29 8.84
CA GLY A 27 0.73 6.11 8.81
C GLY A 27 1.17 4.91 7.96
N PRO A 28 2.46 4.83 7.63
CA PRO A 28 2.99 3.79 6.74
C PRO A 28 2.88 2.36 7.30
N ASP A 29 2.85 2.23 8.63
CA ASP A 29 2.72 0.96 9.33
C ASP A 29 1.31 0.72 9.89
N ASP A 30 0.36 1.61 9.59
CA ASP A 30 -1.03 1.43 10.00
C ASP A 30 -1.72 0.38 9.12
N ASP A 31 -2.61 -0.37 9.76
CA ASP A 31 -3.40 -1.41 9.12
C ASP A 31 -4.53 -0.79 8.30
N LEU A 32 -4.33 -0.77 6.97
CA LEU A 32 -5.24 -0.15 6.01
C LEU A 32 -6.61 -0.85 5.97
N PHE A 33 -6.67 -2.12 6.38
CA PHE A 33 -7.90 -2.91 6.42
C PHE A 33 -8.63 -2.77 7.78
N ALA A 34 -7.88 -2.59 8.86
CA ALA A 34 -8.45 -2.41 10.20
C ALA A 34 -9.20 -1.08 10.35
N THR A 35 -8.86 -0.07 9.55
CA THR A 35 -9.57 1.23 9.55
C THR A 35 -10.98 1.17 8.97
N GLY A 36 -11.40 -0.01 8.45
CA GLY A 36 -12.77 -0.25 7.97
C GLY A 36 -13.11 0.43 6.65
N GLY A 37 -12.16 1.16 6.06
CA GLY A 37 -12.38 1.93 4.84
C GLY A 37 -12.12 1.16 3.54
N LEU A 38 -11.31 0.09 3.58
CA LEU A 38 -11.04 -0.80 2.45
C LEU A 38 -12.00 -2.00 2.45
N SER A 39 -12.98 -1.99 1.54
CA SER A 39 -13.78 -3.17 1.20
C SER A 39 -13.06 -4.03 0.16
N SER A 40 -13.47 -5.28 -0.03
CA SER A 40 -12.86 -6.19 -1.04
C SER A 40 -12.75 -5.56 -2.44
N LEU A 41 -13.71 -4.71 -2.83
CA LEU A 41 -13.66 -4.00 -4.11
C LEU A 41 -12.58 -2.91 -4.12
N LYS A 42 -12.50 -2.10 -3.07
CA LYS A 42 -11.47 -1.06 -2.93
C LYS A 42 -10.06 -1.65 -2.82
N SER A 43 -9.94 -2.86 -2.25
CA SER A 43 -8.68 -3.59 -2.21
C SER A 43 -8.22 -3.99 -3.62
N LEU A 44 -9.13 -4.45 -4.49
CA LEU A 44 -8.79 -4.71 -5.89
C LEU A 44 -8.40 -3.44 -6.64
N GLU A 45 -9.06 -2.31 -6.39
CA GLU A 45 -8.66 -1.01 -6.94
C GLU A 45 -7.25 -0.60 -6.49
N LEU A 46 -6.91 -0.83 -5.22
CA LEU A 46 -5.55 -0.60 -4.71
C LEU A 46 -4.51 -1.47 -5.42
N VAL A 47 -4.80 -2.76 -5.61
CA VAL A 47 -3.89 -3.66 -6.36
C VAL A 47 -3.66 -3.14 -7.77
N VAL A 48 -4.74 -2.85 -8.50
CA VAL A 48 -4.65 -2.34 -9.89
C VAL A 48 -3.92 -0.98 -9.93
N HIS A 49 -4.15 -0.12 -8.94
CA HIS A 49 -3.44 1.16 -8.84
C HIS A 49 -1.93 0.94 -8.70
N VAL A 50 -1.50 0.05 -7.79
CA VAL A 50 -0.09 -0.28 -7.56
C VAL A 50 0.54 -0.89 -8.82
N GLU A 51 -0.14 -1.84 -9.48
CA GLU A 51 0.35 -2.45 -10.71
C GLU A 51 0.55 -1.41 -11.82
N ARG A 52 -0.40 -0.49 -11.98
CA ARG A 52 -0.36 0.53 -13.04
C ARG A 52 0.62 1.66 -12.76
N GLU A 53 0.70 2.12 -11.50
CA GLU A 53 1.57 3.23 -11.10
C GLU A 53 3.05 2.81 -11.11
N TYR A 54 3.34 1.59 -10.65
CA TYR A 54 4.72 1.12 -10.49
C TYR A 54 5.16 0.12 -11.57
N GLY A 55 4.26 -0.28 -12.47
CA GLY A 55 4.56 -1.20 -13.57
C GLY A 55 4.89 -2.63 -13.12
N VAL A 56 4.35 -3.05 -11.97
CA VAL A 56 4.55 -4.39 -11.39
C VAL A 56 3.36 -5.29 -11.66
N ALA A 57 3.54 -6.62 -11.59
CA ALA A 57 2.47 -7.59 -11.68
C ALA A 57 2.31 -8.31 -10.33
N VAL A 58 1.15 -8.16 -9.69
CA VAL A 58 0.86 -8.76 -8.38
C VAL A 58 0.02 -10.01 -8.62
N THR A 59 0.60 -11.20 -8.40
CA THR A 59 -0.11 -12.47 -8.66
C THR A 59 0.17 -13.52 -7.60
N GLY A 60 -0.71 -14.54 -7.50
CA GLY A 60 -0.49 -15.68 -6.61
C GLY A 60 -0.25 -15.28 -5.15
N ASP A 61 0.92 -15.61 -4.63
CA ASP A 61 1.33 -15.31 -3.25
C ASP A 61 1.48 -13.80 -2.96
N ASP A 62 1.68 -12.97 -3.99
CA ASP A 62 1.80 -11.52 -3.82
C ASP A 62 0.49 -10.90 -3.34
N LEU A 63 -0.66 -11.47 -3.75
CA LEU A 63 -2.01 -11.03 -3.34
C LEU A 63 -2.35 -11.34 -1.87
N SER A 64 -1.40 -11.89 -1.11
CA SER A 64 -1.57 -12.10 0.31
C SER A 64 -1.88 -10.80 1.06
N LEU A 65 -2.82 -10.86 1.99
CA LEU A 65 -3.20 -9.72 2.84
C LEU A 65 -1.97 -9.10 3.52
N ASP A 66 -1.00 -9.91 3.95
CA ASP A 66 0.24 -9.42 4.58
C ASP A 66 1.02 -8.42 3.71
N ASN A 67 0.98 -8.57 2.38
CA ASN A 67 1.65 -7.65 1.47
C ASN A 67 0.88 -6.34 1.26
N PHE A 68 -0.44 -6.35 1.48
CA PHE A 68 -1.31 -5.18 1.30
C PHE A 68 -1.72 -4.51 2.60
N ARG A 69 -1.41 -5.14 3.74
CA ARG A 69 -1.89 -4.74 5.07
C ARG A 69 -1.51 -3.31 5.44
N THR A 70 -0.30 -2.90 5.08
CA THR A 70 0.25 -1.57 5.38
C THR A 70 0.93 -0.98 4.15
N ALA A 71 1.05 0.33 4.07
CA ALA A 71 1.74 0.98 2.96
C ALA A 71 3.24 0.62 2.90
N SER A 72 3.87 0.41 4.06
CA SER A 72 5.22 -0.17 4.17
C SER A 72 5.31 -1.56 3.53
N ALA A 73 4.30 -2.42 3.73
CA ALA A 73 4.27 -3.75 3.13
C ALA A 73 4.14 -3.69 1.61
N ILE A 74 3.27 -2.81 1.11
CA ILE A 74 3.08 -2.60 -0.33
C ILE A 74 4.36 -2.06 -0.96
N SER A 75 5.03 -1.11 -0.31
CA SER A 75 6.34 -0.63 -0.79
C SER A 75 7.37 -1.75 -0.88
N ARG A 76 7.46 -2.61 0.14
CA ARG A 76 8.35 -3.79 0.11
C ARG A 76 7.99 -4.76 -1.02
N LEU A 77 6.69 -4.94 -1.28
CA LEU A 77 6.21 -5.78 -2.38
C LEU A 77 6.66 -5.20 -3.73
N VAL A 78 6.38 -3.92 -3.97
CA VAL A 78 6.77 -3.23 -5.22
C VAL A 78 8.28 -3.34 -5.43
N ARG A 79 9.09 -3.07 -4.41
CA ARG A 79 10.55 -3.20 -4.48
C ARG A 79 11.06 -4.62 -4.76
N ARG A 80 10.26 -5.65 -4.46
CA ARG A 80 10.59 -7.05 -4.77
C ARG A 80 10.21 -7.46 -6.19
N LEU A 81 9.20 -6.80 -6.76
CA LEU A 81 8.67 -7.08 -8.09
C LEU A 81 9.35 -6.26 -9.20
N GLN A 82 10.07 -5.19 -8.83
CA GLN A 82 10.97 -4.44 -9.71
C GLN A 82 12.28 -5.20 -9.96
#